data_AF-A0A059BLM2-F1
#
_entry.id   AF-A0A059BLM2-F1
#
_cell.length_a   1.000
_cell.length_b   1.000
_cell.length_c   1.000
_cell.angle_alpha   90.00
_cell.angle_beta   90.00
_cell.angle_gamma   90.00
#
_symmetry.space_group_name_H-M   'P 1'
#
loop_
_entity.id
_entity.type
_entity.pdbx_description
1 polymer ?
#
loop_
_entity_poly.entity_id
_entity_poly.type
_entity_poly.pdbx_seq_one_letter_code
_entity_poly.pdbx_strand_id
1 'polypeptide(L)'
;MNRCSSTMNLRSIYADDEEIRNLKRKVEELDDKEAVIKEQMEIESAASSSRRKPRILVERWLKETERAGNNFQIIGQANAETLPPKERVETLMREVEELIGKLLPQTLLIEERDAKGVKLLERKLTGEVIHRNIELIWGRLKKNRACKLGIYGMGGVGKTTIMMHIHNRLLEDATCDGVVLSPCPKISAFISCK
;
A
#
# COMPACT_ATOMS: atom_id res chain seq x y z
N MET A 1 67.32 -6.12 -21.91
CA MET A 1 66.67 -4.82 -21.61
C MET A 1 65.36 -4.82 -22.40
N ASN A 2 64.14 -4.78 -21.85
CA ASN A 2 63.63 -4.38 -20.55
C ASN A 2 62.50 -5.35 -20.15
N ARG A 3 62.45 -5.71 -18.85
CA ARG A 3 61.27 -6.39 -18.29
C ARG A 3 60.18 -5.35 -18.07
N CYS A 4 59.01 -5.67 -18.61
CA CYS A 4 57.76 -5.02 -18.32
C CYS A 4 57.56 -4.90 -16.80
N SER A 5 57.30 -3.70 -16.31
CA SER A 5 56.81 -3.46 -14.96
C SER A 5 55.69 -2.45 -15.05
N SER A 6 54.54 -2.91 -15.55
CA SER A 6 53.26 -2.27 -15.26
C SER A 6 52.92 -2.57 -13.81
N THR A 7 53.39 -1.72 -12.90
CA THR A 7 52.82 -1.61 -11.57
C THR A 7 51.40 -1.06 -11.75
N MET A 8 50.45 -1.95 -12.06
CA MET A 8 49.03 -1.63 -11.96
C MET A 8 48.77 -1.15 -10.53
N ASN A 9 48.13 0.02 -10.42
CA ASN A 9 47.71 0.64 -9.18
C ASN A 9 46.74 -0.26 -8.40
N LEU A 10 47.25 -1.24 -7.65
CA LEU A 10 46.45 -2.08 -6.75
C LEU A 10 45.76 -1.26 -5.64
N ARG A 11 46.27 -0.06 -5.33
CA ARG A 11 45.63 0.93 -4.44
C ARG A 11 44.34 1.54 -5.00
N SER A 12 43.97 1.26 -6.25
CA SER A 12 42.82 1.90 -6.91
C SER A 12 41.56 1.03 -7.00
N ILE A 13 41.64 -0.27 -6.70
CA ILE A 13 40.57 -1.23 -7.01
C ILE A 13 39.72 -1.58 -5.78
N TYR A 14 40.32 -1.48 -4.59
CA TYR A 14 39.68 -1.80 -3.31
C TYR A 14 39.40 -0.53 -2.52
N ALA A 15 38.29 -0.54 -1.77
CA ALA A 15 37.96 0.56 -0.87
C ALA A 15 38.87 0.53 0.36
N ASP A 16 39.26 1.70 0.85
CA ASP A 16 39.99 1.81 2.11
C ASP A 16 39.06 1.83 3.34
N ASP A 17 39.66 1.69 4.53
CA ASP A 17 38.91 1.69 5.79
C ASP A 17 38.14 3.00 6.02
N GLU A 18 38.60 4.13 5.48
CA GLU A 18 37.93 5.41 5.65
C GLU A 18 36.68 5.51 4.78
N GLU A 19 36.74 5.03 3.53
CA GLU A 19 35.59 4.93 2.63
C GLU A 19 34.51 4.01 3.23
N ILE A 20 34.91 2.89 3.83
CA ILE A 20 34.00 1.96 4.51
C ILE A 20 33.41 2.60 5.77
N ARG A 21 34.22 3.30 6.59
CA ARG A 21 33.73 4.04 7.76
C ARG A 21 32.76 5.15 7.37
N ASN A 22 33.02 5.86 6.28
CA ASN A 22 32.14 6.92 5.79
C ASN A 22 30.80 6.34 5.32
N LEU A 23 30.83 5.24 4.57
CA LEU A 23 29.62 4.53 4.17
C LEU A 23 28.81 4.05 5.39
N LYS A 24 29.48 3.50 6.41
CA LYS A 24 28.83 3.09 7.65
C LYS A 24 28.08 4.24 8.33
N ARG A 25 28.73 5.40 8.48
CA ARG A 25 28.09 6.60 9.06
C ARG A 25 26.85 7.02 8.26
N LYS A 26 26.90 6.92 6.94
CA LYS A 26 25.76 7.24 6.06
C LYS A 26 24.62 6.22 6.18
N VAL A 27 24.92 4.94 6.32
CA VAL A 27 23.90 3.90 6.57
C VAL A 27 23.22 4.14 7.93
N GLU A 28 23.98 4.47 8.97
CA GLU A 28 23.42 4.82 10.29
C GLU A 28 22.48 6.05 10.20
N GLU A 29 22.86 7.09 9.45
CA GLU A 29 22.01 8.27 9.19
C GLU A 29 20.70 7.89 8.44
N LEU A 30 20.78 6.94 7.51
CA LEU A 30 19.62 6.43 6.79
C LEU A 30 18.70 5.62 7.73
N ASP A 31 19.26 4.80 8.62
CA ASP A 31 18.52 4.02 9.61
C ASP A 31 17.79 4.94 10.60
N ASP A 32 18.44 6.01 11.08
CA ASP A 32 17.82 7.03 11.93
C ASP A 32 16.63 7.69 11.22
N LYS A 33 16.80 8.05 9.93
CA LYS A 33 15.72 8.61 9.12
C LYS A 33 14.58 7.61 8.93
N GLU A 34 14.89 6.34 8.69
CA GLU A 34 13.88 5.28 8.57
C GLU A 34 13.08 5.12 9.87
N ALA A 35 13.75 5.17 11.03
CA ALA A 35 13.10 5.10 12.33
C ALA A 35 12.10 6.25 12.54
N VAL A 36 12.49 7.49 12.22
CA VAL A 36 11.60 8.66 12.29
C VAL A 36 10.38 8.50 11.38
N ILE A 37 10.58 7.98 10.16
CA ILE A 37 9.49 7.73 9.21
C ILE A 37 8.54 6.66 9.73
N LYS A 38 9.06 5.57 10.32
CA LYS A 38 8.26 4.50 10.92
C LYS A 38 7.45 5.00 12.10
N GLU A 39 8.04 5.79 13.00
CA GLU A 39 7.35 6.42 14.12
C GLU A 39 6.21 7.34 13.63
N GLN A 40 6.47 8.18 12.63
CA GLN A 40 5.45 9.04 12.03
C GLN A 40 4.30 8.23 11.40
N MET A 41 4.61 7.09 10.75
CA MET A 41 3.59 6.19 10.22
C MET A 41 2.72 5.57 11.33
N GLU A 42 3.32 5.18 12.45
CA GLU A 42 2.59 4.66 13.61
C GLU A 42 1.65 5.72 14.20
N ILE A 43 2.12 6.97 14.34
CA ILE A 43 1.30 8.10 14.79
C ILE A 43 0.13 8.35 13.84
N GLU A 44 0.39 8.43 12.53
CA GLU A 44 -0.66 8.62 11.52
C GLU A 44 -1.67 7.47 11.49
N SER A 45 -1.21 6.24 11.78
CA SER A 45 -2.09 5.07 11.86
C SER A 45 -2.93 5.10 13.13
N ALA A 46 -2.35 5.44 14.28
CA ALA A 46 -3.05 5.51 15.56
C ALA A 46 -4.08 6.64 15.61
N ALA A 47 -3.84 7.74 14.88
CA ALA A 47 -4.77 8.85 14.75
C ALA A 47 -6.01 8.55 13.89
N SER A 48 -6.07 7.38 13.22
CA SER A 48 -7.15 7.00 12.31
C SER A 48 -7.95 5.82 12.83
N SER A 49 -9.28 5.89 12.77
CA SER A 49 -10.14 4.72 13.01
C SER A 49 -10.28 3.81 11.78
N SER A 50 -9.77 4.26 10.62
CA SER A 50 -9.82 3.58 9.33
C SER A 50 -8.49 2.88 9.01
N ARG A 51 -8.55 1.81 8.19
CA ARG A 51 -7.33 1.16 7.68
C ARG A 51 -6.55 2.13 6.81
N ARG A 52 -5.24 2.17 7.01
CA ARG A 52 -4.32 3.01 6.24
C ARG A 52 -3.25 2.16 5.60
N LYS A 53 -2.76 2.62 4.45
CA LYS A 53 -1.61 2.02 3.78
C LYS A 53 -0.57 3.08 3.43
N PRO A 54 0.72 2.71 3.38
CA PRO A 54 1.76 3.62 2.95
C PRO A 54 1.49 4.12 1.54
N ARG A 55 1.86 5.37 1.27
CA ARG A 55 1.91 5.87 -0.10
C ARG A 55 2.94 5.08 -0.90
N ILE A 56 2.71 4.93 -2.21
CA ILE A 56 3.60 4.21 -3.13
C ILE A 56 5.04 4.73 -3.06
N LEU A 57 5.23 6.05 -2.89
CA LEU A 57 6.57 6.65 -2.75
C LEU A 57 7.26 6.22 -1.45
N VAL A 58 6.52 6.16 -0.34
CA VAL A 58 7.03 5.73 0.97
C VAL A 58 7.35 4.24 0.95
N GLU A 59 6.46 3.42 0.38
CA GLU A 59 6.68 1.98 0.24
C GLU A 59 7.91 1.67 -0.63
N ARG A 60 8.09 2.39 -1.74
CA ARG A 60 9.29 2.27 -2.58
C ARG A 60 10.55 2.65 -1.81
N TRP A 61 10.51 3.76 -1.09
CA TRP A 61 11.65 4.24 -0.31
C TRP A 61 12.05 3.25 0.78
N LEU A 62 11.09 2.64 1.49
CA LEU A 62 11.36 1.61 2.49
C LEU A 62 12.04 0.37 1.86
N LYS A 63 11.55 -0.09 0.71
CA LYS A 63 12.17 -1.22 -0.03
C LYS A 63 13.60 -0.92 -0.50
N GLU A 64 13.84 0.30 -0.96
CA GLU A 64 15.18 0.74 -1.38
C GLU A 64 16.14 0.85 -0.17
N THR A 65 15.63 1.30 0.97
CA THR A 65 16.38 1.39 2.24
C THR A 65 16.78 0.02 2.76
N GLU A 66 15.84 -0.93 2.81
CA GLU A 66 16.12 -2.33 3.18
C GLU A 66 17.18 -2.95 2.26
N ARG A 67 17.07 -2.71 0.94
CA ARG A 67 18.05 -3.19 -0.04
C ARG A 67 19.44 -2.59 0.21
N ALA A 68 19.53 -1.30 0.50
CA ALA A 68 20.78 -0.62 0.80
C ALA A 68 21.44 -1.19 2.07
N GLY A 69 20.66 -1.42 3.13
CA GLY A 69 21.14 -2.06 4.36
C GLY A 69 21.67 -3.49 4.12
N ASN A 70 20.94 -4.30 3.36
CA ASN A 70 21.38 -5.66 2.98
C ASN A 70 22.69 -5.62 2.17
N ASN A 71 22.81 -4.68 1.22
CA ASN A 71 24.04 -4.50 0.44
C ASN A 71 25.22 -4.11 1.34
N PHE A 72 25.00 -3.23 2.31
CA PHE A 72 26.02 -2.82 3.28
C PHE A 72 26.48 -4.02 4.13
N GLN A 73 25.56 -4.86 4.59
CA GLN A 73 25.89 -6.06 5.34
C GLN A 73 26.76 -7.04 4.52
N ILE A 74 26.47 -7.21 3.22
CA ILE A 74 27.29 -8.02 2.31
C ILE A 74 28.71 -7.43 2.16
N ILE A 75 28.84 -6.11 2.11
CA ILE A 75 30.15 -5.43 2.06
C ILE A 75 30.90 -5.62 3.38
N GLY A 76 30.22 -5.50 4.51
CA GLY A 76 30.81 -5.67 5.85
C GLY A 76 31.18 -7.12 6.21
N GLN A 77 30.63 -8.11 5.52
CA GLN A 77 30.96 -9.53 5.69
C GLN A 77 32.13 -10.00 4.84
N ALA A 78 32.67 -9.17 3.93
CA ALA A 78 33.92 -9.51 3.24
C ALA A 78 35.05 -9.63 4.28
N ASN A 79 35.61 -10.83 4.38
CA ASN A 79 36.55 -11.26 5.42
C ASN A 79 37.68 -10.24 5.67
N ALA A 80 38.22 -10.19 6.89
CA ALA A 80 39.33 -9.32 7.32
C ALA A 80 40.62 -9.38 6.45
N GLU A 81 40.70 -10.31 5.49
CA GLU A 81 41.81 -10.49 4.56
C GLU A 81 41.57 -9.86 3.17
N THR A 82 40.33 -9.46 2.82
CA THR A 82 39.98 -8.92 1.50
C THR A 82 39.03 -7.72 1.61
N LEU A 83 39.58 -6.54 1.33
CA LEU A 83 38.80 -5.30 1.24
C LEU A 83 37.75 -5.39 0.12
N PRO A 84 36.59 -4.72 0.27
CA PRO A 84 35.55 -4.72 -0.76
C PRO A 84 35.98 -3.91 -2.00
N PRO A 85 35.47 -4.25 -3.20
CA PRO A 85 35.71 -3.46 -4.40
C PRO A 85 35.22 -2.01 -4.23
N LYS A 86 36.07 -1.05 -4.60
CA LYS A 86 35.80 0.39 -4.45
C LYS A 86 34.52 0.82 -5.15
N GLU A 87 34.31 0.34 -6.37
CA GLU A 87 33.11 0.62 -7.17
C GLU A 87 31.80 0.22 -6.46
N ARG A 88 31.81 -0.87 -5.68
CA ARG A 88 30.63 -1.30 -4.91
C ARG A 88 30.34 -0.37 -3.73
N VAL A 89 31.38 0.08 -3.04
CA VAL A 89 31.27 1.03 -1.91
C VAL A 89 30.78 2.38 -2.40
N GLU A 90 31.35 2.91 -3.48
CA GLU A 90 30.92 4.18 -4.09
C GLU A 90 29.48 4.11 -4.62
N THR A 91 29.11 3.00 -5.27
CA THR A 91 27.73 2.81 -5.75
C THR A 91 26.73 2.81 -4.61
N LEU A 92 27.02 2.05 -3.54
CA LEU A 92 26.14 2.01 -2.39
C LEU A 92 26.10 3.35 -1.64
N MET A 93 27.24 4.04 -1.53
CA MET A 93 27.31 5.37 -0.92
C MET A 93 26.39 6.36 -1.64
N ARG A 94 26.42 6.38 -2.98
CA ARG A 94 25.53 7.21 -3.78
C ARG A 94 24.05 6.84 -3.58
N GLU A 95 23.74 5.54 -3.56
CA GLU A 95 22.36 5.08 -3.30
C GLU A 95 21.85 5.53 -1.93
N VAL A 96 22.67 5.39 -0.89
CA VAL A 96 22.33 5.81 0.49
C VAL A 96 22.16 7.33 0.57
N GLU A 97 23.07 8.10 -0.02
CA GLU A 97 22.95 9.57 -0.06
C GLU A 97 21.69 10.04 -0.81
N GLU A 98 21.33 9.37 -1.91
CA GLU A 98 20.07 9.64 -2.61
C GLU A 98 18.86 9.35 -1.72
N LEU A 99 18.86 8.24 -0.98
CA LEU A 99 17.78 7.87 -0.05
C LEU A 99 17.65 8.85 1.12
N ILE A 100 18.77 9.31 1.67
CA ILE A 100 18.81 10.37 2.70
C ILE A 100 18.29 11.70 2.13
N GLY A 101 18.65 12.04 0.90
CA GLY A 101 18.20 13.27 0.23
C GLY A 101 16.74 13.27 -0.22
N LYS A 102 16.10 12.09 -0.37
CA LYS A 102 14.69 11.99 -0.80
C LYS A 102 13.75 12.66 0.20
N LEU A 103 13.05 13.69 -0.26
CA LEU A 103 11.96 14.32 0.48
C LEU A 103 10.68 13.49 0.33
N LEU A 104 10.21 12.93 1.44
CA LEU A 104 8.94 12.22 1.48
C LEU A 104 7.77 13.19 1.70
N PRO A 105 6.55 12.81 1.28
CA PRO A 105 5.35 13.60 1.58
C PRO A 105 5.16 13.77 3.09
N GLN A 106 4.59 14.90 3.50
CA GLN A 106 4.26 15.16 4.91
C GLN A 106 3.28 14.14 5.49
N THR A 107 2.36 13.64 4.67
CA THR A 107 1.45 12.53 5.02
C THR A 107 1.96 11.25 4.40
N LEU A 108 2.44 10.33 5.23
CA LEU A 108 3.08 9.09 4.79
C LEU A 108 2.05 8.00 4.45
N LEU A 109 0.91 8.04 5.11
CA LEU A 109 -0.18 7.10 4.91
C LEU A 109 -1.32 7.71 4.10
N ILE A 110 -2.07 6.85 3.45
CA ILE A 110 -3.37 7.18 2.84
C ILE A 110 -4.42 6.24 3.40
N GLU A 111 -5.64 6.74 3.51
CA GLU A 111 -6.77 5.87 3.82
C GLU A 111 -6.89 4.81 2.74
N GLU A 112 -6.89 3.57 3.18
CA GLU A 112 -7.35 2.49 2.34
C GLU A 112 -8.84 2.69 2.20
N ARG A 113 -9.27 3.26 1.06
CA ARG A 113 -10.69 3.25 0.72
C ARG A 113 -11.08 1.79 0.58
N ASP A 114 -11.70 1.26 1.63
CA ASP A 114 -12.39 0.00 1.54
C ASP A 114 -13.32 0.07 0.32
N ALA A 115 -13.29 -0.96 -0.53
CA ALA A 115 -14.26 -1.08 -1.62
C ALA A 115 -15.71 -1.23 -1.11
N LYS A 116 -15.90 -1.27 0.22
CA LYS A 116 -17.18 -1.15 0.90
C LYS A 116 -17.68 0.29 0.73
N GLY A 117 -18.70 0.44 -0.12
CA GLY A 117 -19.37 1.71 -0.37
C GLY A 117 -19.90 2.40 0.89
N VAL A 118 -20.35 3.65 0.75
CA VAL A 118 -20.89 4.45 1.86
C VAL A 118 -22.29 3.98 2.24
N LYS A 119 -22.62 3.92 3.53
CA LYS A 119 -23.99 3.64 4.03
C LYS A 119 -24.94 4.75 3.57
N LEU A 120 -26.02 4.37 2.93
CA LEU A 120 -27.03 5.29 2.41
C LEU A 120 -28.07 5.62 3.48
N LEU A 121 -28.62 6.84 3.46
CA LEU A 121 -29.64 7.26 4.41
C LEU A 121 -30.88 6.38 4.30
N GLU A 122 -31.16 5.62 5.35
CA GLU A 122 -32.27 4.67 5.36
C GLU A 122 -33.58 5.37 5.74
N ARG A 123 -34.59 5.24 4.88
CA ARG A 123 -35.96 5.70 5.19
C ARG A 123 -36.74 4.51 5.74
N LYS A 124 -37.50 4.71 6.81
CA LYS A 124 -38.33 3.64 7.41
C LYS A 124 -39.23 3.02 6.35
N LEU A 125 -39.01 1.75 6.06
CA LEU A 125 -39.81 0.99 5.11
C LEU A 125 -41.06 0.45 5.80
N THR A 126 -42.23 0.83 5.31
CA THR A 126 -43.53 0.36 5.79
C THR A 126 -44.22 -0.41 4.69
N GLY A 127 -44.61 -1.66 4.95
CA GLY A 127 -45.32 -2.52 4.01
C GLY A 127 -44.74 -3.94 3.95
N GLU A 128 -45.61 -4.95 4.05
CA GLU A 128 -45.19 -6.36 4.05
C GLU A 128 -44.55 -6.78 2.73
N VAL A 129 -45.06 -6.27 1.60
CA VAL A 129 -44.56 -6.60 0.26
C VAL A 129 -43.11 -6.18 0.08
N ILE A 130 -42.74 -5.02 0.63
CA ILE A 130 -41.37 -4.50 0.58
C ILE A 130 -40.43 -5.40 1.39
N HIS A 131 -40.84 -5.79 2.60
CA HIS A 131 -40.06 -6.69 3.45
C HIS A 131 -39.86 -8.06 2.80
N ARG A 132 -40.92 -8.65 2.22
CA ARG A 132 -40.83 -9.92 1.49
C ARG A 132 -39.83 -9.83 0.33
N ASN A 133 -39.86 -8.72 -0.42
CA ASN A 133 -38.91 -8.51 -1.52
C ASN A 133 -37.46 -8.39 -1.05
N ILE A 134 -37.22 -7.71 0.07
CA ILE A 134 -35.87 -7.60 0.68
C ILE A 134 -35.35 -8.98 1.05
N GLU A 135 -36.14 -9.79 1.75
CA GLU A 135 -35.73 -11.13 2.19
C GLU A 135 -35.49 -12.08 1.00
N LEU A 136 -36.32 -12.00 -0.04
CA LEU A 136 -36.12 -12.77 -1.27
C LEU A 136 -34.81 -12.41 -1.97
N ILE A 137 -34.52 -11.12 -2.09
CA ILE A 137 -33.28 -10.65 -2.72
C ILE A 137 -32.08 -11.04 -1.84
N TRP A 138 -32.18 -10.83 -0.53
CA TRP A 138 -31.14 -11.18 0.43
C TRP A 138 -30.76 -12.66 0.38
N GLY A 139 -31.76 -13.54 0.36
CA GLY A 139 -31.55 -14.98 0.23
C GLY A 139 -30.88 -15.39 -1.10
N ARG A 140 -31.11 -14.64 -2.19
CA ARG A 140 -30.41 -14.87 -3.47
C ARG A 140 -28.97 -14.37 -3.45
N LEU A 141 -28.73 -13.22 -2.80
CA LEU A 141 -27.38 -12.66 -2.66
C LEU A 141 -26.49 -13.55 -1.81
N LYS A 142 -26.97 -14.08 -0.68
CA LYS A 142 -26.18 -15.00 0.16
C LYS A 142 -25.78 -16.30 -0.53
N LYS A 143 -26.53 -16.74 -1.55
CA LYS A 143 -26.23 -17.97 -2.31
C LYS A 143 -25.16 -17.77 -3.39
N ASN A 144 -24.99 -16.55 -3.90
CA ASN A 144 -24.11 -16.26 -5.05
C ASN A 144 -23.07 -15.19 -4.69
N ARG A 145 -21.80 -15.59 -4.58
CA ARG A 145 -20.69 -14.70 -4.19
C ARG A 145 -20.42 -13.54 -5.16
N ALA A 146 -20.67 -13.73 -6.46
CA ALA A 146 -20.58 -12.67 -7.46
C ALA A 146 -21.97 -12.46 -8.09
N CYS A 147 -22.68 -11.41 -7.69
CA CYS A 147 -24.04 -11.16 -8.14
C CYS A 147 -24.23 -9.74 -8.67
N LYS A 148 -24.92 -9.63 -9.80
CA LYS A 148 -25.41 -8.39 -10.40
C LYS A 148 -26.93 -8.43 -10.37
N LEU A 149 -27.54 -7.50 -9.65
CA LEU A 149 -28.99 -7.45 -9.46
C LEU A 149 -29.53 -6.10 -9.92
N GLY A 150 -30.58 -6.11 -10.73
CA GLY A 150 -31.35 -4.94 -11.11
C GLY A 150 -32.81 -5.08 -10.74
N ILE A 151 -33.41 -4.01 -10.22
CA ILE A 151 -34.86 -3.94 -9.94
C ILE A 151 -35.53 -3.01 -10.95
N TYR A 152 -36.55 -3.50 -11.65
CA TYR A 152 -37.34 -2.75 -12.63
C TYR A 152 -38.83 -2.69 -12.24
N GLY A 153 -39.58 -1.72 -12.76
CA GLY A 153 -41.02 -1.56 -12.52
C GLY A 153 -41.51 -0.10 -12.47
N MET A 154 -42.82 0.09 -12.31
CA MET A 154 -43.48 1.42 -12.26
C MET A 154 -42.86 2.36 -11.20
N GLY A 155 -42.77 3.66 -11.50
CA GLY A 155 -42.27 4.68 -10.58
C GLY A 155 -43.03 4.72 -9.25
N GLY A 156 -42.39 5.16 -8.16
CA GLY A 156 -43.04 5.33 -6.85
C GLY A 156 -43.15 4.09 -5.96
N VAL A 157 -42.93 2.88 -6.47
CA VAL A 157 -43.07 1.62 -5.68
C VAL A 157 -41.91 1.31 -4.71
N GLY A 158 -40.97 2.23 -4.50
CA GLY A 158 -39.89 2.07 -3.51
C GLY A 158 -38.69 1.20 -3.93
N LYS A 159 -38.48 0.96 -5.23
CA LYS A 159 -37.37 0.12 -5.75
C LYS A 159 -35.99 0.60 -5.29
N THR A 160 -35.73 1.90 -5.40
CA THR A 160 -34.47 2.50 -4.93
C THR A 160 -34.32 2.33 -3.42
N THR A 161 -35.41 2.46 -2.65
CA THR A 161 -35.39 2.31 -1.20
C THR A 161 -35.08 0.86 -0.77
N ILE A 162 -35.64 -0.14 -1.47
CA ILE A 162 -35.28 -1.55 -1.29
C ILE A 162 -33.78 -1.75 -1.55
N MET A 163 -33.29 -1.18 -2.65
CA MET A 163 -31.89 -1.30 -3.04
C MET A 163 -30.94 -0.65 -2.04
N MET A 164 -31.29 0.52 -1.50
CA MET A 164 -30.54 1.19 -0.43
C MET A 164 -30.46 0.33 0.84
N HIS A 165 -31.57 -0.28 1.25
CA HIS A 165 -31.60 -1.14 2.44
C HIS A 165 -30.71 -2.38 2.26
N ILE A 166 -30.74 -3.00 1.08
CA ILE A 166 -29.90 -4.17 0.75
C ILE A 166 -28.42 -3.78 0.66
N HIS A 167 -28.11 -2.64 0.04
CA HIS A 167 -26.76 -2.07 0.00
C HIS A 167 -26.21 -1.91 1.41
N ASN A 168 -26.95 -1.27 2.32
CA ASN A 168 -26.54 -1.10 3.71
C ASN A 168 -26.31 -2.43 4.43
N ARG A 169 -27.22 -3.39 4.27
CA ARG A 169 -27.08 -4.74 4.84
C ARG A 169 -25.84 -5.47 4.29
N LEU A 170 -25.53 -5.32 3.00
CA LEU A 170 -24.33 -5.90 2.38
C LEU A 170 -23.03 -5.25 2.86
N LEU A 171 -23.05 -3.96 3.20
CA LEU A 171 -21.88 -3.30 3.79
C LEU A 171 -21.55 -3.84 5.18
N GLU A 172 -22.58 -4.13 5.97
CA GLU A 172 -22.48 -4.73 7.30
C GLU A 172 -22.07 -6.21 7.24
N ASP A 173 -22.37 -6.92 6.15
CA ASP A 173 -21.93 -8.30 5.95
C ASP A 173 -20.45 -8.35 5.52
N ALA A 174 -19.69 -9.27 6.10
CA ALA A 174 -18.25 -9.45 5.82
C ALA A 174 -17.98 -10.28 4.57
N THR A 175 -19.03 -10.80 3.91
CA THR A 175 -18.91 -11.75 2.80
C THR A 175 -18.88 -11.12 1.40
N CYS A 176 -18.96 -9.80 1.27
CA CYS A 176 -18.92 -9.10 -0.02
C CYS A 176 -17.72 -8.15 -0.06
N ASP A 177 -16.84 -8.31 -1.07
CA ASP A 177 -15.57 -7.60 -1.19
C ASP A 177 -15.75 -6.18 -1.78
N GLY A 178 -16.93 -5.86 -2.32
CA GLY A 178 -17.32 -4.49 -2.66
C GLY A 178 -18.71 -4.39 -3.25
N VAL A 179 -19.46 -3.34 -2.87
CA VAL A 179 -20.85 -3.10 -3.30
C VAL A 179 -20.96 -1.78 -4.06
N VAL A 180 -21.45 -1.83 -5.30
CA VAL A 180 -21.70 -0.63 -6.12
C VAL A 180 -23.19 -0.49 -6.41
N LEU A 181 -23.78 0.63 -5.98
CA LEU A 181 -25.12 1.06 -6.37
C LEU A 181 -25.04 2.08 -7.51
N SER A 182 -25.64 1.79 -8.66
CA SER A 182 -25.69 2.73 -9.79
C SER A 182 -27.12 2.95 -10.30
N PRO A 183 -27.55 4.19 -10.56
CA PRO A 183 -28.76 4.46 -11.34
C PRO A 183 -28.56 3.98 -12.79
N CYS A 184 -29.54 3.27 -13.35
CA CYS A 184 -29.50 2.83 -14.75
C CYS A 184 -30.69 3.41 -15.54
N PRO A 185 -30.52 3.87 -16.79
CA PRO A 185 -31.64 4.38 -17.59
C PRO A 185 -32.72 3.32 -17.88
N LYS A 186 -32.32 2.03 -17.93
CA LYS A 186 -33.21 0.89 -18.20
C LYS A 186 -33.73 0.20 -16.92
N ILE A 187 -33.12 0.48 -15.76
CA ILE A 187 -33.37 -0.22 -14.49
C ILE A 187 -33.34 0.81 -13.37
N SER A 188 -34.38 0.85 -12.54
CA SER A 188 -34.49 1.89 -11.51
C SER A 188 -33.33 1.94 -10.51
N ALA A 189 -32.70 0.80 -10.19
CA ALA A 189 -31.49 0.72 -9.39
C ALA A 189 -30.78 -0.63 -9.62
N PHE A 190 -29.44 -0.63 -9.54
CA PHE A 190 -28.60 -1.79 -9.80
C PHE A 190 -27.50 -1.95 -8.71
N ILE A 191 -27.29 -3.17 -8.21
CA ILE A 191 -26.25 -3.54 -7.23
C ILE A 191 -25.35 -4.59 -7.88
N SER A 192 -24.04 -4.37 -7.77
CA SER A 192 -23.02 -5.37 -8.07
C SER A 192 -22.22 -5.67 -6.80
N CYS A 193 -22.12 -6.95 -6.44
CA CYS A 193 -21.11 -7.44 -5.50
C CYS A 193 -19.90 -7.93 -6.32
N LYS A 194 -18.70 -7.48 -5.95
CA LYS A 194 -17.43 -7.96 -6.53
C LYS A 194 -16.84 -9.06 -5.68
#